data_AF-F6J874-F1
#
_entry.id   AF-F6J874-F1
#
_cell.length_a   1.000
_cell.length_b   1.000
_cell.length_c   1.000
_cell.angle_alpha   90.00
_cell.angle_beta   90.00
_cell.angle_gamma   90.00
#
_symmetry.space_group_name_H-M   'P 1'
#
loop_
_entity.id
_entity.type
_entity.pdbx_description
1 polymer ?
#
loop_
_entity_poly.entity_id
_entity_poly.type
_entity_poly.pdbx_seq_one_letter_code
_entity_poly.pdbx_strand_id
1 'polypeptide(L)'
;FNENCERSRAAAALLNKRRGLDACRVSSSDDGEVQIVPASELEKHKDAQLVCPSLERRPVTDFRDCNVDVQLPRAIFIRSDTTSVEQETVKHLFSLISDKFGARGKLVDVFALFGEFQKGKKNVYFNDKAVHLTTELKNEIQNEQIYTDLQCNANKIAKQ
;
A
#
# COMPACT_ATOMS: atom_id res chain seq x y z
N PHE A 1 0.67 16.36 7.92
CA PHE A 1 1.23 15.12 7.32
C PHE A 1 2.54 15.46 6.59
N ASN A 2 3.41 14.49 6.27
CA ASN A 2 4.61 14.81 5.50
C ASN A 2 4.27 15.09 4.02
N GLU A 3 4.32 16.36 3.61
CA GLU A 3 3.99 16.79 2.23
C GLU A 3 4.94 16.21 1.18
N ASN A 4 6.17 15.87 1.54
CA ASN A 4 7.15 15.26 0.63
C ASN A 4 6.95 13.74 0.45
N CYS A 5 6.06 13.13 1.23
CA CYS A 5 5.76 11.70 1.17
C CYS A 5 4.45 11.43 0.42
N GLU A 6 4.53 10.81 -0.75
CA GLU A 6 3.34 10.45 -1.56
C GLU A 6 2.32 9.65 -0.77
N ARG A 7 2.78 8.65 0.00
CA ARG A 7 1.92 7.83 0.85
C ARG A 7 1.15 8.66 1.89
N SER A 8 1.83 9.63 2.51
CA SER A 8 1.20 10.54 3.48
C SER A 8 0.21 11.50 2.82
N ARG A 9 0.52 12.02 1.62
CA ARG A 9 -0.41 12.86 0.85
C ARG A 9 -1.67 12.08 0.46
N ALA A 10 -1.52 10.86 -0.04
CA ALA A 10 -2.64 10.02 -0.46
C ALA A 10 -3.57 9.66 0.72
N ALA A 11 -2.99 9.38 1.89
CA ALA A 11 -3.75 9.18 3.12
C ALA A 11 -4.55 10.44 3.54
N ALA A 12 -3.95 11.63 3.41
CA ALA A 12 -4.64 12.89 3.68
C ALA A 12 -5.80 13.13 2.70
N ALA A 13 -5.54 12.90 1.41
CA ALA A 13 -6.52 13.02 0.36
C ALA A 13 -7.71 12.08 0.57
N LEU A 14 -7.46 10.83 1.00
CA LEU A 14 -8.49 9.87 1.37
C LEU A 14 -9.39 10.42 2.47
N LEU A 15 -8.81 10.90 3.58
CA LEU A 15 -9.57 11.43 4.72
C LEU A 15 -10.39 12.66 4.33
N ASN A 16 -9.82 13.57 3.54
CA ASN A 16 -10.56 14.73 3.02
C ASN A 16 -11.75 14.27 2.15
N LYS A 17 -11.52 13.34 1.22
CA LYS A 17 -12.59 12.79 0.37
C LYS A 17 -13.72 12.17 1.20
N ARG A 18 -13.38 11.40 2.24
CA ARG A 18 -14.37 10.77 3.15
C ARG A 18 -15.17 11.79 3.94
N ARG A 19 -14.61 12.97 4.19
CA ARG A 19 -15.29 14.12 4.84
C ARG A 19 -16.07 15.01 3.87
N GLY A 20 -16.12 14.66 2.58
CA GLY A 20 -16.73 15.50 1.55
C GLY A 20 -15.92 16.75 1.18
N LEU A 21 -14.63 16.78 1.53
CA LEU A 21 -13.71 17.85 1.17
C LEU A 21 -12.95 17.52 -0.12
N ASP A 22 -12.34 18.54 -0.73
CA ASP A 22 -11.51 18.37 -1.92
C ASP A 22 -10.26 17.52 -1.61
N ALA A 23 -10.16 16.36 -2.27
CA ALA A 23 -9.02 15.46 -2.16
C ALA A 23 -7.75 16.03 -2.80
N CYS A 24 -7.89 17.01 -3.70
CA CYS A 24 -6.80 17.61 -4.46
C CYS A 24 -6.18 18.84 -3.83
N ARG A 25 -6.82 19.37 -2.80
CA ARG A 25 -6.31 20.49 -2.01
C ARG A 25 -6.06 20.02 -0.59
N VAL A 26 -4.95 19.31 -0.43
CA VAL A 26 -4.42 18.88 0.86
C VAL A 26 -3.20 19.72 1.21
N SER A 27 -3.26 20.39 2.36
CA SER A 27 -2.15 21.09 2.98
C SER A 27 -1.88 20.53 4.37
N SER A 28 -0.63 20.57 4.80
CA SER A 28 -0.25 20.27 6.18
C SER A 28 -0.20 21.55 7.00
N SER A 29 -0.60 21.47 8.27
CA SER A 29 -0.31 22.50 9.27
C SER A 29 0.15 21.83 10.57
N ASP A 30 0.93 22.56 11.36
CA ASP A 30 1.41 22.08 12.66
C ASP A 30 0.26 22.07 13.69
N ASP A 31 -0.73 22.95 13.53
CA ASP A 31 -1.94 23.03 14.38
C ASP A 31 -3.07 22.10 13.90
N GLY A 32 -2.77 21.12 13.05
CA GLY A 32 -3.77 20.20 12.51
C GLY A 32 -4.32 19.24 13.57
N GLU A 33 -5.64 19.06 13.61
CA GLU A 33 -6.31 18.12 14.54
C GLU A 33 -6.00 16.64 14.25
N VAL A 34 -5.55 16.32 13.04
CA VAL A 34 -5.24 14.95 12.61
C VAL A 34 -3.82 14.89 12.06
N GLN A 35 -3.02 14.01 12.66
CA GLN A 35 -1.67 13.72 12.20
C GLN A 35 -1.64 12.41 11.42
N ILE A 36 -0.97 12.41 10.28
CA ILE A 36 -0.71 11.19 9.48
C ILE A 36 0.73 10.77 9.73
N VAL A 37 0.88 9.60 10.33
CA VAL A 37 2.16 9.01 10.72
C VAL A 37 2.25 7.57 10.24
N PRO A 38 3.46 7.03 10.00
CA PRO A 38 3.62 5.60 9.75
C PRO A 38 3.29 4.79 11.01
N ALA A 39 2.77 3.57 10.83
CA ALA A 39 2.42 2.68 11.93
C ALA A 39 3.61 2.40 12.88
N SER A 40 4.85 2.46 12.36
CA SER A 40 6.08 2.31 13.16
C SER A 40 6.31 3.40 14.20
N GLU A 41 5.56 4.51 14.15
CA GLU A 41 5.70 5.63 15.08
C GLU A 41 4.53 5.75 16.07
N LEU A 42 3.56 4.84 16.03
CA LEU A 42 2.35 4.89 16.87
C LEU A 42 2.63 4.87 18.37
N GLU A 43 3.73 4.25 18.80
CA GLU A 43 4.15 4.26 20.22
C GLU A 43 4.34 5.68 20.78
N LYS A 44 4.76 6.63 19.93
CA LYS A 44 4.88 8.06 20.32
C LYS A 44 3.52 8.74 20.51
N HIS A 45 2.45 8.11 20.03
CA HIS A 45 1.08 8.62 20.01
C HIS A 45 0.12 7.70 20.77
N LYS A 46 0.61 6.93 21.75
CA LYS A 46 -0.19 5.94 22.50
C LYS A 46 -1.45 6.50 23.18
N ASP A 47 -1.44 7.78 23.52
CA ASP A 47 -2.56 8.48 24.17
C ASP A 47 -3.55 9.09 23.16
N ALA A 48 -3.29 8.94 21.85
CA ALA A 48 -4.16 9.38 20.77
C ALA A 48 -5.11 8.26 20.30
N GLN A 49 -6.00 8.60 19.37
CA GLN A 49 -6.87 7.65 18.68
C GLN A 49 -6.58 7.66 17.19
N LEU A 50 -6.71 6.49 16.55
CA LEU A 50 -6.69 6.38 15.09
C LEU A 50 -8.00 6.92 14.52
N VAL A 51 -7.92 7.55 13.35
CA VAL A 51 -9.08 7.89 12.54
C VAL A 51 -9.14 6.88 11.39
N CYS A 52 -10.15 6.01 11.41
CA CYS A 52 -10.33 4.98 10.39
C CYS A 52 -10.89 5.58 9.09
N PRO A 53 -10.84 4.85 7.96
CA PRO A 53 -11.45 5.30 6.71
C PRO A 53 -12.96 5.55 6.80
N SER A 54 -13.64 4.87 7.73
CA SER A 54 -15.05 5.06 8.08
C SER A 54 -15.32 6.32 8.91
N LEU A 55 -14.27 7.07 9.28
CA LEU A 55 -14.28 8.19 10.24
C LEU A 55 -14.56 7.78 11.70
N GLU A 56 -14.69 6.48 11.96
CA GLU A 56 -14.69 5.92 13.32
C GLU A 56 -13.33 6.16 13.99
N ARG A 57 -13.33 6.31 15.31
CA ARG A 57 -12.11 6.40 16.11
C ARG A 57 -11.82 5.07 16.79
N ARG A 58 -10.57 4.61 16.71
CA ARG A 58 -10.14 3.36 17.36
C ARG A 58 -8.83 3.51 18.14
N PRO A 59 -8.55 2.62 19.10
CA PRO A 59 -7.25 2.58 19.77
C PRO A 59 -6.09 2.42 18.79
N VAL A 60 -4.91 2.95 19.14
CA VAL A 60 -3.69 2.83 18.30
C VAL A 60 -3.25 1.38 18.03
N THR A 61 -3.67 0.43 18.86
CA THR A 61 -3.40 -1.00 18.69
C THR A 61 -4.09 -1.59 17.46
N ASP A 62 -5.17 -0.96 16.99
CA ASP A 62 -6.03 -1.51 15.94
C ASP A 62 -5.56 -1.10 14.53
N PHE A 63 -4.33 -0.58 14.40
CA PHE A 63 -3.80 -0.03 13.14
C PHE A 63 -3.81 -1.01 11.97
N ARG A 64 -3.83 -2.33 12.24
CA ARG A 64 -3.92 -3.36 11.19
C ARG A 64 -5.25 -3.30 10.45
N ASP A 65 -6.33 -3.03 11.16
CA ASP A 65 -7.71 -3.00 10.64
C ASP A 65 -8.25 -1.56 10.51
N CYS A 66 -7.60 -0.59 11.15
CA CYS A 66 -7.91 0.83 11.08
C CYS A 66 -6.68 1.62 10.63
N ASN A 67 -6.50 1.74 9.32
CA ASN A 67 -5.48 2.60 8.72
C ASN A 67 -6.01 3.24 7.45
N VAL A 68 -5.31 4.28 7.00
CA VAL A 68 -5.65 5.08 5.81
C VAL A 68 -4.64 4.86 4.69
N ASP A 69 -3.95 3.71 4.67
CA ASP A 69 -2.96 3.39 3.65
C ASP A 69 -3.65 2.93 2.36
N VAL A 70 -3.80 3.87 1.42
CA VAL A 70 -4.38 3.61 0.10
C VAL A 70 -3.36 3.21 -0.95
N GLN A 71 -2.07 3.21 -0.60
CA GLN A 71 -1.02 2.92 -1.57
C GLN A 71 -1.12 1.46 -2.02
N LEU A 72 -1.15 1.27 -3.34
CA LEU A 72 -1.16 -0.06 -3.92
C LEU A 72 0.24 -0.69 -3.79
N PRO A 73 0.34 -1.98 -3.42
CA PRO A 73 1.61 -2.67 -3.46
C PRO A 73 2.12 -2.80 -4.90
N ARG A 74 3.42 -3.02 -5.06
CA ARG A 74 3.96 -3.39 -6.38
C ARG A 74 3.35 -4.72 -6.82
N ALA A 75 2.89 -4.77 -8.06
CA ALA A 75 2.22 -5.93 -8.64
C ALA A 75 2.98 -6.46 -9.86
N ILE A 76 2.76 -7.74 -10.15
CA ILE A 76 3.18 -8.38 -11.40
C ILE A 76 1.96 -8.37 -12.31
N PHE A 77 2.12 -7.84 -13.52
CA PHE A 77 1.05 -7.77 -14.50
C PHE A 77 1.24 -8.83 -15.58
N ILE A 78 0.13 -9.42 -16.00
CA ILE A 78 0.05 -10.27 -17.17
C ILE A 78 -0.84 -9.58 -18.21
N ARG A 79 -0.68 -9.91 -19.48
CA ARG A 79 -1.52 -9.32 -20.53
C ARG A 79 -2.97 -9.78 -20.37
N SER A 80 -3.91 -8.89 -20.64
CA SER A 80 -5.34 -9.17 -20.55
C SER A 80 -5.85 -10.17 -21.61
N ASP A 81 -5.10 -10.36 -22.69
CA ASP A 81 -5.43 -11.28 -23.80
C ASP A 81 -4.99 -12.74 -23.56
N THR A 82 -4.35 -13.00 -22.42
CA THR A 82 -3.86 -14.32 -22.00
C THR A 82 -5.04 -15.17 -21.53
N THR A 83 -5.04 -16.48 -21.84
CA THR A 83 -6.16 -17.38 -21.50
C THR A 83 -6.31 -17.51 -19.99
N SER A 84 -7.53 -17.72 -19.48
CA SER A 84 -7.77 -17.87 -18.04
C SER A 84 -6.88 -18.95 -17.39
N VAL A 85 -6.58 -20.03 -18.12
CA VAL A 85 -5.68 -21.10 -17.65
C VAL A 85 -4.26 -20.57 -17.46
N GLU A 86 -3.72 -19.82 -18.40
CA GLU A 86 -2.40 -19.20 -18.28
C GLU A 86 -2.37 -18.15 -17.16
N GLN A 87 -3.43 -17.36 -16.99
CA GLN A 87 -3.52 -16.39 -15.89
C GLN A 87 -3.44 -17.07 -14.53
N GLU A 88 -4.23 -18.13 -14.33
CA GLU A 88 -4.20 -18.91 -13.09
C GLU A 88 -2.86 -19.65 -12.90
N THR A 89 -2.24 -20.12 -13.98
CA THR A 89 -0.91 -20.73 -13.92
C THR A 89 0.13 -19.75 -13.41
N VAL A 90 0.13 -18.49 -13.89
CA VAL A 90 1.06 -17.46 -13.43
C VAL A 90 0.80 -17.10 -11.96
N LYS A 91 -0.46 -16.91 -11.56
CA LYS A 91 -0.84 -16.66 -10.16
C LYS A 91 -0.38 -17.78 -9.24
N HIS A 92 -0.60 -19.03 -9.63
CA HIS A 92 -0.19 -20.20 -8.87
C HIS A 92 1.33 -20.29 -8.75
N LEU A 93 2.07 -20.07 -9.85
CA LEU A 93 3.53 -20.06 -9.86
C LEU A 93 4.10 -19.06 -8.85
N PHE A 94 3.65 -17.80 -8.88
CA PHE A 94 4.15 -16.78 -7.96
C PHE A 94 3.77 -17.05 -6.51
N SER A 95 2.57 -17.59 -6.26
CA SER A 95 2.15 -18.03 -4.92
C SER A 95 3.08 -19.12 -4.40
N LEU A 96 3.35 -20.15 -5.20
CA LEU A 96 4.24 -21.26 -4.84
C LEU A 96 5.69 -20.83 -4.59
N ILE A 97 6.24 -19.94 -5.44
CA ILE A 97 7.61 -19.43 -5.26
C ILE A 97 7.68 -18.58 -3.99
N SER A 98 6.67 -17.74 -3.73
CA SER A 98 6.57 -16.96 -2.49
C SER A 98 6.48 -17.85 -1.25
N ASP A 99 5.70 -18.93 -1.28
CA ASP A 99 5.59 -19.89 -0.17
C ASP A 99 6.88 -20.66 0.10
N LYS A 100 7.65 -20.96 -0.94
CA LYS A 100 8.92 -21.69 -0.80
C LYS A 100 10.09 -20.79 -0.43
N PHE A 101 10.22 -19.63 -1.09
CA PHE A 101 11.42 -18.81 -1.09
C PHE A 101 11.21 -17.37 -0.60
N GLY A 102 9.97 -16.98 -0.28
CA GLY A 102 9.67 -15.67 0.32
C GLY A 102 10.24 -15.53 1.73
N ALA A 103 10.05 -14.36 2.34
CA ALA A 103 10.63 -14.03 3.65
C ALA A 103 10.21 -14.97 4.80
N ARG A 104 9.12 -15.72 4.64
CA ARG A 104 8.63 -16.74 5.58
C ARG A 104 8.64 -18.16 4.97
N GLY A 105 9.29 -18.32 3.83
CA GLY A 105 9.32 -19.57 3.09
C GLY A 105 10.28 -20.59 3.70
N LYS A 106 9.99 -21.88 3.47
CA LYS A 106 10.77 -22.99 4.05
C LYS A 106 12.22 -23.09 3.53
N LEU A 107 12.52 -22.45 2.39
CA LEU A 107 13.81 -22.53 1.69
C LEU A 107 14.43 -21.14 1.50
N VAL A 108 14.07 -20.15 2.33
CA VAL A 108 14.60 -18.78 2.24
C VAL A 108 16.13 -18.72 2.37
N ASP A 109 16.72 -19.61 3.17
CA ASP A 109 18.18 -19.68 3.35
C ASP A 109 18.91 -20.27 2.12
N VAL A 110 18.18 -20.97 1.24
CA VAL A 110 18.71 -21.49 -0.03
C VAL A 110 18.57 -20.44 -1.13
N PHE A 111 17.43 -19.78 -1.19
CA PHE A 111 17.16 -18.70 -2.12
C PHE A 111 16.18 -17.70 -1.50
N ALA A 112 16.66 -16.47 -1.29
CA ALA A 112 15.87 -15.39 -0.71
C ALA A 112 15.20 -14.56 -1.81
N LEU A 113 13.92 -14.85 -2.10
CA LEU A 113 13.15 -14.17 -3.16
C LEU A 113 13.06 -12.65 -2.96
N PHE A 114 12.95 -12.21 -1.72
CA PHE A 114 12.88 -10.79 -1.32
C PHE A 114 14.17 -10.36 -0.63
N GLY A 115 15.30 -10.99 -0.91
CA GLY A 115 16.59 -10.65 -0.31
C GLY A 115 17.38 -9.68 -1.16
N GLU A 116 18.35 -9.01 -0.53
CA GLU A 116 19.42 -8.34 -1.26
C GLU A 116 20.20 -9.38 -2.08
N PHE A 117 20.30 -9.19 -3.40
CA PHE A 117 20.91 -10.18 -4.30
C PHE A 117 22.42 -10.30 -4.10
N GLN A 118 23.08 -9.15 -3.92
CA GLN A 118 24.50 -9.00 -3.63
C GLN A 118 24.67 -7.72 -2.81
N LYS A 119 25.78 -7.58 -2.09
CA LYS A 119 26.06 -6.38 -1.29
C LYS A 119 25.91 -5.09 -2.11
N GLY A 120 25.00 -4.23 -1.68
CA GLY A 120 24.64 -2.97 -2.33
C GLY A 120 23.59 -3.10 -3.44
N LYS A 121 23.11 -4.30 -3.77
CA LYS A 121 22.12 -4.57 -4.84
C LYS A 121 20.76 -4.89 -4.23
N LYS A 122 20.12 -3.82 -3.75
CA LYS A 122 18.82 -3.85 -3.08
C LYS A 122 17.66 -3.81 -4.07
N ASN A 123 16.57 -4.42 -3.68
CA ASN A 123 15.28 -4.46 -4.38
C ASN A 123 15.37 -5.03 -5.81
N VAL A 124 16.14 -6.11 -6.00
CA VAL A 124 16.26 -6.78 -7.30
C VAL A 124 15.01 -7.62 -7.54
N TYR A 125 14.27 -7.31 -8.62
CA TYR A 125 12.91 -7.80 -8.94
C TYR A 125 11.82 -7.40 -7.94
N PHE A 126 12.03 -7.64 -6.65
CA PHE A 126 11.06 -7.37 -5.58
C PHE A 126 11.64 -6.44 -4.53
N ASN A 127 10.80 -5.87 -3.67
CA ASN A 127 11.29 -5.07 -2.54
C ASN A 127 11.93 -5.99 -1.50
N ASP A 128 13.09 -5.61 -0.94
CA ASP A 128 13.80 -6.46 0.04
C ASP A 128 13.03 -6.66 1.36
N LYS A 129 12.03 -5.82 1.60
CA LYS A 129 11.13 -5.87 2.76
C LYS A 129 9.78 -6.51 2.43
N ALA A 130 9.60 -7.00 1.21
CA ALA A 130 8.40 -7.75 0.86
C ALA A 130 8.33 -9.02 1.72
N VAL A 131 7.12 -9.41 2.10
CA VAL A 131 6.91 -10.57 2.97
C VAL A 131 6.29 -11.72 2.22
N HIS A 132 5.45 -11.42 1.22
CA HIS A 132 4.65 -12.40 0.49
C HIS A 132 4.12 -11.81 -0.82
N LEU A 133 3.94 -12.64 -1.85
CA LEU A 133 3.14 -12.32 -3.05
C LEU A 133 1.70 -12.79 -2.83
N THR A 134 0.73 -11.92 -3.10
CA THR A 134 -0.71 -12.24 -3.01
C THR A 134 -1.38 -12.02 -4.36
N THR A 135 -2.40 -12.82 -4.67
CA THR A 135 -3.20 -12.69 -5.89
C THR A 135 -4.31 -11.66 -5.76
N GLU A 136 -4.64 -11.28 -4.52
CA GLU A 136 -5.74 -10.37 -4.20
C GLU A 136 -5.31 -9.37 -3.12
N LEU A 137 -5.81 -8.14 -3.26
CA LEU A 137 -5.71 -7.12 -2.22
C LEU A 137 -6.82 -7.36 -1.20
N LYS A 138 -6.46 -7.58 0.05
CA LYS A 138 -7.41 -7.85 1.14
C LYS A 138 -8.01 -6.58 1.76
N ASN A 139 -7.38 -5.44 1.54
CA ASN A 139 -7.78 -4.17 2.15
C ASN A 139 -8.70 -3.40 1.20
N GLU A 140 -9.93 -3.14 1.66
CA GLU A 140 -10.98 -2.46 0.88
C GLU A 140 -10.57 -1.07 0.39
N ILE A 141 -9.69 -0.38 1.12
CA ILE A 141 -9.22 0.96 0.73
C ILE A 141 -7.98 0.94 -0.19
N GLN A 142 -7.29 -0.20 -0.31
CA GLN A 142 -6.22 -0.42 -1.27
C GLN A 142 -6.82 -0.92 -2.59
N ASN A 143 -7.54 -0.04 -3.25
CA ASN A 143 -8.29 -0.33 -4.47
C ASN A 143 -7.83 0.59 -5.60
N GLU A 144 -7.68 0.05 -6.82
CA GLU A 144 -7.19 0.82 -7.98
C GLU A 144 -8.06 2.03 -8.33
N GLN A 145 -9.38 1.90 -8.21
CA GLN A 145 -10.32 3.00 -8.44
C GLN A 145 -10.15 4.09 -7.37
N ILE A 146 -10.10 3.71 -6.09
CA ILE A 146 -9.86 4.65 -5.00
C ILE A 146 -8.51 5.36 -5.19
N TYR A 147 -7.45 4.59 -5.47
CA TYR A 147 -6.11 5.14 -5.70
C TYR A 147 -6.11 6.14 -6.85
N THR A 148 -6.69 5.77 -7.99
CA THR A 148 -6.76 6.63 -9.19
C THR A 148 -7.61 7.87 -8.95
N ASP A 149 -8.72 7.76 -8.23
CA ASP A 149 -9.56 8.91 -7.91
C ASP A 149 -8.88 9.93 -6.99
N LEU A 150 -7.93 9.48 -6.17
CA LEU A 150 -7.12 10.35 -5.31
C LEU A 150 -5.96 11.00 -6.09
N GLN A 151 -5.65 10.53 -7.30
CA GLN A 151 -4.67 11.16 -8.17
C GLN A 151 -5.29 12.39 -8.84
N CYS A 152 -4.87 13.55 -8.36
CA CYS A 152 -5.31 14.83 -8.85
C CYS A 152 -4.61 15.14 -10.17
N ASN A 153 -5.30 14.78 -11.27
CA ASN A 153 -4.77 14.93 -12.62
C ASN A 153 -4.42 16.38 -12.94
N ALA A 154 -3.13 16.64 -13.21
CA ALA A 154 -2.72 17.78 -14.03
C ALA A 154 -2.86 17.51 -15.54
N ASN A 155 -3.06 16.26 -15.99
CA ASN A 155 -3.22 15.92 -17.40
C ASN A 155 -4.08 14.66 -17.60
N LYS A 156 -5.41 14.82 -17.61
CA LYS A 156 -6.25 13.86 -18.34
C LYS A 156 -6.06 14.15 -19.83
N ILE A 157 -5.20 13.40 -20.51
CA ILE A 157 -5.30 13.33 -21.96
C ILE A 157 -6.65 12.66 -22.23
N ALA A 158 -7.60 13.47 -22.71
CA ALA A 158 -8.85 12.95 -23.22
C ALA A 158 -8.50 11.95 -24.33
N LYS A 159 -8.88 10.68 -24.15
CA LYS A 159 -8.88 9.74 -25.27
C LYS A 159 -9.82 10.31 -26.33
N GLN A 160 -9.26 10.71 -27.47
CA GLN A 160 -10.00 10.97 -28.70
C GLN A 160 -10.54 9.67 -29.26
#